data_AF-A0A4W4EIG3-F1
#
_entry.id   AF-A0A4W4EIG3-F1
#
_cell.length_a   1.000
_cell.length_b   1.000
_cell.length_c   1.000
_cell.angle_alpha   90.00
_cell.angle_beta   90.00
_cell.angle_gamma   90.00
#
_symmetry.space_group_name_H-M   'P 1'
#
loop_
_entity.id
_entity.type
_entity.pdbx_description
1 polymer ?
#
loop_
_entity_poly.entity_id
_entity_poly.type
_entity_poly.pdbx_seq_one_letter_code
_entity_poly.pdbx_strand_id
1 'polypeptide(L)'
;MAEAIFITQDLLSCPVCLDLLKDPVTVPCGHSFCRSCINDCWDQEDQKGSYSCPQCRHTFTGRPDLNKNAMLAELADTLKKTKLQDAPPVDSYVGPGDVECDVCSGRKRKAVKSCLVCLLSFCEAHVQIHESPAYKKHKLVEASVNLQEKICPHHDKLLEAFCRTDQKLICLLFIFENCLLDSFIFHKTFEFIPR
;
A
#
# COMPACT_ATOMS: atom_id res chain seq x y z
N MET A 1 1.19 -14.36 14.44
CA MET A 1 -0.12 -13.83 13.97
C MET A 1 -0.03 -13.29 12.54
N ALA A 2 0.92 -12.40 12.21
CA ALA A 2 1.07 -11.82 10.86
C ALA A 2 1.43 -12.84 9.75
N GLU A 3 2.31 -13.81 10.04
CA GLU A 3 2.70 -14.86 9.08
C GLU A 3 1.53 -15.78 8.70
N ALA A 4 0.60 -16.04 9.62
CA ALA A 4 -0.61 -16.82 9.35
C ALA A 4 -1.61 -16.05 8.47
N ILE A 5 -1.61 -14.72 8.51
CA ILE A 5 -2.50 -13.87 7.71
C ILE A 5 -2.01 -13.78 6.25
N PHE A 6 -0.69 -13.72 6.03
CA PHE A 6 -0.13 -13.67 4.68
C PHE A 6 -0.35 -14.99 3.92
N ILE A 7 -0.08 -16.13 4.57
CA ILE A 7 -0.30 -17.47 3.99
C ILE A 7 -1.79 -17.69 3.67
N THR A 8 -2.70 -17.20 4.51
CA THR A 8 -4.15 -17.33 4.27
C THR A 8 -4.65 -16.44 3.13
N GLN A 9 -4.02 -15.29 2.86
CA GLN A 9 -4.40 -14.43 1.75
C GLN A 9 -4.01 -15.01 0.39
N ASP A 10 -2.80 -15.56 0.25
CA ASP A 10 -2.36 -16.21 -1.00
C ASP A 10 -3.22 -17.45 -1.31
N LEU A 11 -3.62 -18.20 -0.28
CA LEU A 11 -4.51 -19.35 -0.42
C LEU A 11 -5.96 -19.00 -0.81
N LEU A 12 -6.38 -17.75 -0.59
CA LEU A 12 -7.74 -17.27 -0.87
C LEU A 12 -7.81 -16.28 -2.02
N SER A 13 -6.73 -16.16 -2.79
CA SER A 13 -6.67 -15.31 -3.97
C SER A 13 -7.09 -16.09 -5.22
N CYS A 14 -7.90 -15.46 -6.06
CA CYS A 14 -8.33 -16.04 -7.32
C CYS A 14 -7.19 -15.96 -8.35
N PRO A 15 -6.78 -17.07 -8.99
CA PRO A 15 -5.69 -17.07 -9.98
C PRO A 15 -6.01 -16.29 -11.26
N VAL A 16 -7.29 -16.01 -11.51
CA VAL A 16 -7.75 -15.36 -12.76
C VAL A 16 -7.77 -13.84 -12.61
N CYS A 17 -8.45 -13.33 -11.58
CA CYS A 17 -8.55 -11.87 -11.34
C CYS A 17 -7.49 -11.34 -10.36
N LEU A 18 -6.71 -12.23 -9.72
CA LEU A 18 -5.69 -11.90 -8.71
C LEU A 18 -6.21 -11.16 -7.47
N ASP A 19 -7.54 -11.18 -7.26
CA ASP A 19 -8.22 -10.62 -6.09
C ASP A 19 -8.65 -11.74 -5.13
N LEU A 20 -8.97 -11.36 -3.89
CA LEU A 20 -9.62 -12.24 -2.93
C LEU A 20 -10.90 -12.86 -3.50
N LEU A 21 -11.10 -14.16 -3.29
CA LEU A 21 -12.22 -14.93 -3.82
C LEU A 21 -13.59 -14.29 -3.51
N LYS A 22 -14.40 -14.11 -4.56
CA LYS A 22 -15.80 -13.66 -4.52
C LYS A 22 -16.69 -14.80 -4.98
N ASP A 23 -17.58 -15.26 -4.08
CA ASP A 23 -18.36 -16.49 -4.26
C ASP A 23 -17.48 -17.66 -4.76
N PRO A 24 -16.51 -18.10 -3.93
CA PRO A 24 -15.56 -19.14 -4.33
C PRO A 24 -16.27 -20.43 -4.73
N VAL A 25 -15.82 -21.00 -5.83
CA VAL A 25 -16.21 -22.31 -6.32
C VAL A 25 -14.96 -23.16 -6.49
N THR A 26 -15.05 -24.44 -6.17
CA THR A 26 -13.93 -25.38 -6.30
C THR A 26 -14.25 -26.35 -7.43
N VAL A 27 -13.39 -26.39 -8.45
CA VAL A 27 -13.54 -27.32 -9.58
C VAL A 27 -13.00 -28.72 -9.20
N PRO A 28 -13.35 -29.80 -9.91
CA PRO A 28 -13.00 -31.17 -9.49
C PRO A 28 -11.51 -31.46 -9.32
N CYS A 29 -10.62 -30.66 -9.94
CA CYS A 29 -9.17 -30.77 -9.73
C CYS A 29 -8.68 -30.10 -8.43
N GLY A 30 -9.57 -29.56 -7.59
CA GLY A 30 -9.26 -28.99 -6.28
C GLY A 30 -8.92 -27.49 -6.27
N HIS A 31 -8.77 -26.86 -7.44
CA HIS A 31 -8.50 -25.42 -7.52
C HIS A 31 -9.76 -24.59 -7.34
N SER A 32 -9.61 -23.41 -6.74
CA SER A 32 -10.73 -22.54 -6.40
C SER A 32 -10.64 -21.19 -7.11
N PHE A 33 -11.78 -20.70 -7.56
CA PHE A 33 -11.90 -19.48 -8.37
C PHE A 33 -13.13 -18.68 -7.94
N CYS A 34 -13.19 -17.40 -8.30
CA CYS A 34 -14.46 -16.66 -8.26
C CYS A 34 -15.43 -17.31 -9.24
N ARG A 35 -16.71 -17.44 -8.86
CA ARG A 35 -17.75 -18.02 -9.73
C ARG A 35 -17.81 -17.34 -11.09
N SER A 36 -17.73 -16.01 -11.14
CA SER A 36 -17.75 -15.27 -12.42
C SER A 36 -16.52 -15.60 -13.26
N CYS A 37 -15.32 -15.50 -12.67
CA CYS A 37 -14.07 -15.69 -13.40
C CYS A 37 -13.96 -17.06 -14.08
N ILE A 38 -14.35 -18.15 -13.41
CA ILE A 38 -14.29 -19.47 -14.03
C ILE A 38 -15.37 -19.65 -15.10
N ASN A 39 -16.56 -19.04 -14.92
CA ASN A 39 -17.59 -19.04 -15.95
C ASN A 39 -17.13 -18.26 -17.18
N ASP A 40 -16.55 -17.06 -17.01
CA ASP A 40 -16.03 -16.25 -18.11
C ASP A 40 -14.95 -17.01 -18.91
N CYS A 41 -14.07 -17.76 -18.23
CA CYS A 41 -13.10 -18.64 -18.90
C CYS A 41 -13.78 -19.74 -19.71
N TRP A 42 -14.77 -20.42 -19.14
CA TRP A 42 -15.47 -21.52 -19.80
C TRP A 42 -16.44 -21.07 -20.89
N ASP A 43 -17.06 -19.90 -20.77
CA ASP A 43 -17.95 -19.32 -21.76
C ASP A 43 -17.18 -18.97 -23.05
N GLN A 44 -15.89 -18.64 -22.95
CA GLN A 44 -15.00 -18.49 -24.12
C GLN A 44 -14.62 -19.84 -24.75
N GLU A 45 -14.56 -20.91 -23.95
CA GLU A 45 -14.21 -22.27 -24.38
C GLU A 45 -15.41 -23.11 -24.83
N ASP A 46 -16.66 -22.65 -24.60
CA ASP A 46 -17.91 -23.34 -24.94
C ASP A 46 -17.97 -23.77 -26.42
N GLN A 47 -17.34 -23.00 -27.33
CA GLN A 47 -17.28 -23.34 -28.76
C GLN A 47 -16.39 -24.55 -29.08
N LYS A 48 -15.48 -24.94 -28.18
CA LYS A 48 -14.55 -26.07 -28.36
C LYS A 48 -15.03 -27.36 -27.67
N GLY A 49 -16.06 -27.28 -26.82
CA GLY A 49 -16.58 -28.44 -26.06
C GLY A 49 -15.60 -29.05 -25.06
N SER A 50 -14.49 -28.35 -24.76
CA SER A 50 -13.46 -28.76 -23.82
C SER A 50 -13.28 -27.69 -22.76
N TYR A 51 -13.52 -28.04 -21.49
CA TYR A 51 -13.40 -27.12 -20.37
C TYR A 51 -12.11 -27.40 -19.62
N SER A 52 -11.28 -26.37 -19.44
CA SER A 52 -10.00 -26.53 -18.76
C SER A 52 -9.93 -25.74 -17.46
N CYS A 53 -9.17 -26.24 -16.48
CA CYS A 53 -8.82 -25.48 -15.29
C CYS A 53 -7.76 -24.42 -15.64
N PRO A 54 -8.01 -23.11 -15.38
CA PRO A 54 -7.03 -22.05 -15.68
C PRO A 54 -5.69 -22.21 -14.96
N GLN A 55 -5.66 -22.90 -13.81
CA GLN A 55 -4.45 -23.03 -12.98
C GLN A 55 -3.59 -24.24 -13.37
N CYS A 56 -4.19 -25.43 -13.52
CA CYS A 56 -3.43 -26.67 -13.78
C CYS A 56 -3.67 -27.28 -15.16
N ARG A 57 -4.55 -26.66 -15.97
CA ARG A 57 -4.91 -27.12 -17.33
C ARG A 57 -5.55 -28.50 -17.40
N HIS A 58 -5.99 -29.06 -16.28
CA HIS A 58 -6.77 -30.28 -16.26
C HIS A 58 -8.08 -30.07 -17.04
N THR A 59 -8.38 -30.99 -17.95
CA THR A 59 -9.54 -30.92 -18.85
C THR A 59 -10.69 -31.78 -18.32
N PHE A 60 -11.91 -31.27 -18.46
CA PHE A 60 -13.13 -31.95 -18.03
C PHE A 60 -13.98 -32.36 -19.22
N THR A 61 -14.62 -33.52 -19.14
CA THR A 61 -15.60 -33.99 -20.12
C THR A 61 -16.95 -33.34 -19.83
N GLY A 62 -17.26 -32.24 -20.52
CA GLY A 62 -18.44 -31.43 -20.24
C GLY A 62 -18.20 -30.39 -19.13
N ARG A 63 -19.12 -29.42 -19.02
CA ARG A 63 -19.00 -28.29 -18.10
C ARG A 63 -19.25 -28.75 -16.67
N PRO A 64 -18.29 -28.61 -15.74
CA PRO A 64 -18.51 -28.98 -14.35
C PRO A 64 -19.57 -28.10 -13.68
N ASP A 65 -20.39 -28.70 -12.82
CA ASP A 65 -21.31 -27.95 -11.96
C ASP A 65 -20.55 -27.17 -10.89
N LEU A 66 -20.84 -25.86 -10.81
CA LEU A 66 -20.20 -24.96 -9.88
C LEU A 66 -21.06 -24.77 -8.63
N ASN A 67 -20.67 -25.44 -7.54
CA ASN A 67 -21.24 -25.23 -6.22
C ASN A 67 -20.37 -24.28 -5.40
N LYS A 68 -21.01 -23.36 -4.67
CA LYS A 68 -20.33 -22.44 -3.77
C LYS A 68 -19.62 -23.21 -2.65
N ASN A 69 -18.35 -22.92 -2.44
CA ASN A 69 -17.60 -23.43 -1.31
C ASN A 69 -17.86 -22.52 -0.09
N ALA A 70 -18.75 -22.96 0.81
CA ALA A 70 -19.17 -22.18 1.98
C ALA A 70 -18.01 -21.87 2.92
N MET A 71 -17.08 -22.80 3.15
CA MET A 71 -15.91 -22.57 4.01
C MET A 71 -14.98 -21.50 3.41
N LEU A 72 -14.66 -21.59 2.12
CA LEU A 72 -13.80 -20.57 1.49
C LEU A 72 -14.48 -19.20 1.48
N ALA A 73 -15.81 -19.17 1.31
CA ALA A 73 -16.57 -17.93 1.37
C ALA A 73 -16.52 -17.32 2.78
N GLU A 74 -16.72 -18.13 3.82
CA GLU A 74 -16.65 -17.70 5.22
C GLU A 74 -15.24 -17.23 5.59
N LEU A 75 -14.19 -17.93 5.17
CA LEU A 75 -12.80 -17.53 5.41
C LEU A 75 -12.45 -16.23 4.68
N ALA A 76 -12.84 -16.10 3.41
CA ALA A 76 -12.63 -14.87 2.65
C ALA A 76 -13.39 -13.69 3.28
N ASP A 77 -14.62 -13.90 3.73
CA ASP A 77 -15.40 -12.87 4.42
C ASP A 77 -14.87 -12.57 5.82
N THR A 78 -14.31 -13.55 6.52
CA THR A 78 -13.63 -13.34 7.80
C THR A 78 -12.37 -12.52 7.58
N LEU A 79 -11.57 -12.77 6.55
CA LEU A 79 -10.42 -11.93 6.19
C LEU A 79 -10.84 -10.52 5.77
N LYS A 80 -11.92 -10.37 4.99
CA LYS A 80 -12.50 -9.05 4.71
C LYS A 80 -12.94 -8.37 6.00
N LYS A 81 -13.59 -9.09 6.91
CA LYS A 81 -14.05 -8.56 8.20
C LYS A 81 -12.90 -8.25 9.14
N THR A 82 -11.82 -9.01 9.16
CA THR A 82 -10.61 -8.66 9.93
C THR A 82 -9.97 -7.40 9.33
N LYS A 83 -9.97 -7.25 7.99
CA LYS A 83 -9.59 -6.00 7.30
C LYS A 83 -10.61 -4.85 7.48
N LEU A 84 -11.85 -5.13 7.89
CA LEU A 84 -12.94 -4.15 8.08
C LEU A 84 -13.32 -3.93 9.55
N GLN A 85 -12.80 -4.72 10.49
CA GLN A 85 -12.81 -4.45 11.93
C GLN A 85 -11.68 -3.48 12.30
N ASP A 86 -10.84 -3.14 11.34
CA ASP A 86 -10.18 -1.84 11.21
C ASP A 86 -11.10 -0.77 10.56
N ALA A 87 -12.43 -0.87 10.73
CA ALA A 87 -13.31 0.27 10.52
C ALA A 87 -12.87 1.31 11.55
N PRO A 88 -12.27 2.43 11.13
CA PRO A 88 -11.72 3.32 12.12
C PRO A 88 -12.90 3.97 12.85
N PRO A 89 -12.69 4.38 14.12
CA PRO A 89 -13.61 5.29 14.78
C PRO A 89 -13.91 6.50 13.89
N VAL A 90 -15.04 7.15 14.13
CA VAL A 90 -15.47 8.41 13.50
C VAL A 90 -14.37 9.50 13.53
N ASP A 91 -13.32 9.34 14.35
CA ASP A 91 -12.10 10.16 14.44
C ASP A 91 -11.03 9.95 13.33
N SER A 92 -11.28 9.11 12.32
CA SER A 92 -10.32 8.84 11.22
C SER A 92 -10.44 9.72 9.99
N TYR A 93 -11.46 10.57 9.96
CA TYR A 93 -11.63 11.55 8.92
C TYR A 93 -10.74 12.76 9.21
N VAL A 94 -10.20 13.36 8.15
CA VAL A 94 -9.31 14.52 8.24
C VAL A 94 -10.10 15.69 8.84
N GLY A 95 -9.79 16.04 10.09
CA GLY A 95 -10.26 17.26 10.73
C GLY A 95 -9.34 18.45 10.46
N PRO A 96 -9.72 19.65 10.92
CA PRO A 96 -8.85 20.82 10.81
C PRO A 96 -7.51 20.59 11.52
N GLY A 97 -6.40 20.67 10.78
CA GLY A 97 -5.05 20.45 11.30
C GLY A 97 -4.55 19.00 11.23
N ASP A 98 -5.35 18.06 10.72
CA ASP A 98 -4.90 16.69 10.45
C ASP A 98 -4.13 16.60 9.13
N VAL A 99 -3.16 15.70 9.08
CA VAL A 99 -2.40 15.38 7.86
C VAL A 99 -3.11 14.28 7.09
N GLU A 100 -3.18 14.42 5.77
CA GLU A 100 -3.79 13.41 4.90
C GLU A 100 -2.82 12.26 4.59
N CYS A 101 -3.36 11.04 4.41
CA CYS A 101 -2.58 9.92 3.91
C CYS A 101 -2.38 10.01 2.39
N ASP A 102 -1.12 10.03 1.94
CA ASP A 102 -0.78 10.19 0.53
C ASP A 102 -1.16 8.98 -0.33
N VAL A 103 -1.14 7.79 0.25
CA VAL A 103 -1.33 6.51 -0.47
C VAL A 103 -2.81 6.17 -0.72
N CYS A 104 -3.75 6.74 0.04
CA CYS A 104 -5.17 6.44 -0.14
C CYS A 104 -5.67 6.84 -1.54
N SER A 105 -6.24 5.89 -2.27
CA SER A 105 -7.01 6.12 -3.50
C SER A 105 -8.43 6.55 -3.15
N GLY A 106 -8.85 7.74 -3.60
CA GLY A 106 -10.17 8.31 -3.30
C GLY A 106 -10.18 9.16 -2.03
N ARG A 107 -11.13 8.89 -1.11
CA ARG A 107 -11.27 9.67 0.13
C ARG A 107 -10.02 9.49 1.01
N LYS A 108 -9.33 10.60 1.28
CA LYS A 108 -8.13 10.63 2.13
C LYS A 108 -8.49 10.37 3.59
N ARG A 109 -7.68 9.53 4.26
CA ARG A 109 -7.78 9.21 5.69
C ARG A 109 -6.73 10.00 6.46
N LYS A 110 -6.97 10.25 7.75
CA LYS A 110 -5.97 10.84 8.65
C LYS A 110 -4.70 10.00 8.68
N ALA A 111 -3.56 10.65 8.46
CA ALA A 111 -2.24 10.05 8.64
C ALA A 111 -1.88 9.99 10.13
N VAL A 112 -1.25 8.89 10.53
CA VAL A 112 -0.77 8.65 11.90
C VAL A 112 0.75 8.77 11.98
N LYS A 113 1.46 8.35 10.93
CA LYS A 113 2.92 8.50 10.83
C LYS A 113 3.33 8.94 9.45
N SER A 114 4.52 9.50 9.37
CA SER A 114 5.16 9.88 8.13
C SER A 114 6.59 9.38 8.05
N CYS A 115 7.05 9.08 6.84
CA CYS A 115 8.36 8.52 6.60
C CYS A 115 9.34 9.58 6.13
N LEU A 116 10.45 9.75 6.84
CA LEU A 116 11.51 10.70 6.50
C LEU A 116 12.34 10.29 5.26
N VAL A 117 12.16 9.06 4.77
CA VAL A 117 12.85 8.56 3.58
C VAL A 117 11.95 8.68 2.35
N CYS A 118 10.68 8.27 2.46
CA CYS A 118 9.72 8.39 1.36
C CYS A 118 9.14 9.80 1.22
N LEU A 119 9.20 10.61 2.29
CA LEU A 119 8.55 11.92 2.37
C LEU A 119 7.03 11.86 2.20
N LEU A 120 6.44 10.74 2.62
CA LEU A 120 5.01 10.48 2.56
C LEU A 120 4.43 10.24 3.95
N SER A 121 3.14 10.48 4.09
CA SER A 121 2.31 10.31 5.27
C SER A 121 1.31 9.18 5.07
N PHE A 122 1.15 8.36 6.12
CA PHE A 122 0.43 7.09 6.07
C PHE A 122 -0.64 7.05 7.16
N CYS A 123 -1.86 6.65 6.80
CA CYS A 123 -2.88 6.25 7.76
C CYS A 123 -2.53 4.88 8.38
N GLU A 124 -3.25 4.50 9.43
CA GLU A 124 -3.02 3.25 10.18
C GLU A 124 -2.87 2.02 9.25
N ALA A 125 -3.75 1.90 8.26
CA ALA A 125 -3.72 0.78 7.33
C ALA A 125 -2.46 0.77 6.43
N HIS A 126 -1.96 1.93 6.03
CA HIS A 126 -0.80 2.03 5.13
C HIS A 126 0.54 2.08 5.87
N VAL A 127 0.56 2.52 7.14
CA VAL A 127 1.80 2.55 7.93
C VAL A 127 2.24 1.14 8.32
N GLN A 128 1.31 0.20 8.53
CA GLN A 128 1.66 -1.18 8.90
C GLN A 128 2.52 -1.89 7.84
N ILE A 129 2.27 -1.64 6.55
CA ILE A 129 3.13 -2.13 5.47
C ILE A 129 4.53 -1.52 5.60
N HIS A 130 4.59 -0.26 6.01
CA HIS A 130 5.82 0.49 6.16
C HIS A 130 6.65 0.08 7.40
N GLU A 131 6.03 -0.53 8.39
CA GLU A 131 6.72 -1.09 9.57
C GLU A 131 7.27 -2.51 9.32
N SER A 132 7.00 -3.09 8.15
CA SER A 132 7.51 -4.41 7.78
C SER A 132 9.04 -4.43 7.60
N PRO A 133 9.68 -5.62 7.71
CA PRO A 133 11.14 -5.75 7.60
C PRO A 133 11.74 -5.19 6.31
N ALA A 134 10.97 -5.17 5.22
CA ALA A 134 11.39 -4.62 3.92
C ALA A 134 11.77 -3.13 4.01
N TYR A 135 11.19 -2.39 4.96
CA TYR A 135 11.39 -0.96 5.13
C TYR A 135 12.12 -0.61 6.42
N LYS A 136 12.87 -1.54 7.02
CA LYS A 136 13.58 -1.32 8.30
C LYS A 136 14.52 -0.10 8.30
N LYS A 137 14.98 0.35 7.13
CA LYS A 137 15.83 1.55 6.97
C LYS A 137 15.05 2.87 6.96
N HIS A 138 13.72 2.81 6.88
CA HIS A 138 12.85 3.97 6.81
C HIS A 138 12.51 4.43 8.23
N LYS A 139 12.88 5.68 8.57
CA LYS A 139 12.54 6.29 9.86
C LYS A 139 11.14 6.88 9.77
N LEU A 140 10.21 6.29 10.52
CA LEU A 140 8.86 6.81 10.72
C LEU A 140 8.84 7.76 11.92
N VAL A 141 8.08 8.85 11.80
CA VAL A 141 7.81 9.82 12.85
C VAL A 141 6.29 10.08 12.92
N GLU A 142 5.79 10.63 14.02
CA GLU A 142 4.38 11.01 14.13
C GLU A 142 3.98 11.98 13.02
N ALA A 143 2.83 11.72 12.39
CA ALA A 143 2.31 12.60 11.34
C ALA A 143 1.94 13.95 11.96
N SER A 144 2.55 15.01 11.42
CA SER A 144 2.26 16.38 11.82
C SER A 144 2.35 17.27 10.58
N VAL A 145 1.56 18.35 10.57
CA VAL A 145 1.56 19.34 9.47
C VAL A 145 2.98 19.84 9.19
N ASN A 146 3.77 19.95 10.27
CA ASN A 146 5.16 20.38 10.27
C ASN A 146 6.11 19.51 9.43
N LEU A 147 5.72 18.30 9.01
CA LEU A 147 6.57 17.51 8.12
C LEU A 147 6.61 18.10 6.72
N GLN A 148 5.47 18.55 6.16
CA GLN A 148 5.47 19.18 4.85
C GLN A 148 6.31 20.48 4.86
N GLU A 149 6.31 21.19 5.99
CA GLU A 149 7.19 22.36 6.19
C GLU A 149 8.68 22.02 6.27
N LYS A 150 9.03 20.74 6.47
CA LYS A 150 10.40 20.22 6.46
C LYS A 150 10.84 19.68 5.10
N ILE A 151 10.00 19.78 4.07
CA ILE A 151 10.33 19.37 2.71
C ILE A 151 10.68 20.62 1.89
N CYS A 152 11.77 20.54 1.14
CA CYS A 152 12.20 21.58 0.24
C CYS A 152 11.20 21.72 -0.92
N PRO A 153 10.61 22.90 -1.13
CA PRO A 153 9.61 23.11 -2.17
C PRO A 153 10.18 23.00 -3.60
N HIS A 154 11.50 23.09 -3.76
CA HIS A 154 12.16 23.05 -5.06
C HIS A 154 12.67 21.65 -5.44
N HIS A 155 13.09 20.85 -4.45
CA HIS A 155 13.80 19.59 -4.70
C HIS A 155 13.12 18.35 -4.13
N ASP A 156 12.03 18.51 -3.39
CA ASP A 156 11.32 17.41 -2.73
C ASP A 156 12.28 16.55 -1.88
N LYS A 157 13.11 17.23 -1.09
CA LYS A 157 14.10 16.67 -0.15
C LYS A 157 13.92 17.30 1.22
N LEU A 158 14.28 16.58 2.28
CA LEU A 158 14.30 17.15 3.62
C LEU A 158 15.19 18.39 3.68
N LEU A 159 14.71 19.38 4.41
CA LEU A 159 15.49 20.53 4.84
C LEU A 159 16.40 20.04 5.97
N GLU A 160 17.72 20.10 5.75
CA GLU A 160 18.72 19.50 6.64
C GLU A 160 19.69 20.55 7.22
N ALA A 161 19.67 21.78 6.70
CA ALA A 161 20.57 22.85 7.12
C ALA A 161 19.83 24.18 7.22
N PHE A 162 20.30 25.07 8.08
CA PHE A 162 19.80 26.44 8.19
C PHE A 162 20.75 27.42 7.51
N CYS A 163 20.25 28.21 6.55
CA CYS A 163 20.96 29.33 5.95
C CYS A 163 20.88 30.56 6.85
N ARG A 164 22.02 31.00 7.40
CA ARG A 164 22.09 32.22 8.21
C ARG A 164 21.89 33.50 7.39
N THR A 165 22.27 33.49 6.11
CA THR A 165 22.10 34.67 5.22
C THR A 165 20.63 34.93 4.92
N ASP A 166 19.92 33.89 4.52
CA ASP A 166 18.52 33.98 4.12
C ASP A 166 17.54 33.69 5.28
N GLN A 167 18.06 33.38 6.46
CA GLN A 167 17.32 32.96 7.65
C GLN A 167 16.27 31.87 7.38
N LYS A 168 16.61 30.87 6.57
CA LYS A 168 15.69 29.82 6.13
C LYS A 168 16.31 28.43 6.19
N LEU A 169 15.49 27.41 6.40
CA LEU A 169 15.94 26.02 6.27
C LEU A 169 16.07 25.66 4.78
N ILE A 170 17.13 24.93 4.42
CA ILE A 170 17.47 24.53 3.05
C ILE A 170 17.84 23.03 3.01
N CYS A 171 17.60 22.39 1.86
CA CYS A 171 18.03 21.01 1.63
C CYS A 171 19.48 20.96 1.16
N LEU A 172 20.08 19.78 1.22
CA LEU A 172 21.47 19.59 0.77
C LEU A 172 21.64 19.94 -0.71
N LEU A 173 20.70 19.57 -1.58
CA LEU A 173 20.78 19.89 -3.03
C LEU A 173 20.81 21.40 -3.29
N PHE A 174 19.99 22.17 -2.56
CA PHE A 174 20.00 23.62 -2.65
C PHE A 174 21.35 24.22 -2.25
N ILE A 175 22.02 23.66 -1.23
CA ILE A 175 23.38 24.03 -0.85
C ILE A 175 24.33 23.76 -2.03
N PHE A 176 24.28 22.56 -2.61
CA PHE A 176 25.17 22.17 -3.70
C PHE A 176 25.04 23.09 -4.93
N GLU A 177 23.82 23.43 -5.31
CA GLU A 177 23.56 24.23 -6.53
C GLU A 177 23.81 25.72 -6.34
N ASN A 178 23.45 26.28 -5.18
CA ASN A 178 23.35 27.74 -5.02
C ASN A 178 24.38 28.32 -4.04
N CYS A 179 25.00 27.50 -3.20
CA CYS A 179 25.94 27.98 -2.18
C CYS A 179 27.39 27.54 -2.43
N LEU A 180 27.64 26.55 -3.29
CA LEU A 180 29.00 26.08 -3.59
C LEU A 180 29.70 26.83 -4.73
N LEU A 181 29.01 27.76 -5.42
CA LEU A 181 29.55 28.50 -6.56
C LEU A 181 30.27 29.80 -6.17
N ASP A 182 30.11 30.31 -4.95
CA ASP A 182 30.83 31.49 -4.47
C ASP A 182 31.88 31.12 -3.41
N SER A 183 33.14 31.23 -3.80
CA SER A 183 34.36 30.93 -3.02
C SER A 183 34.56 31.80 -1.76
N PHE A 184 33.57 32.61 -1.37
CA PHE A 184 33.58 33.47 -0.18
C PHE A 184 32.68 32.99 0.98
N ILE A 185 31.80 32.01 0.78
CA ILE A 185 30.70 31.72 1.74
C ILE A 185 30.89 30.38 2.47
N PHE A 186 32.06 29.74 2.38
CA PHE A 186 32.22 28.42 3.02
C PHE A 186 32.34 28.45 4.55
N HIS A 187 32.62 29.61 5.16
CA HIS A 187 33.18 29.60 6.53
C HIS A 187 32.32 30.16 7.66
N LYS A 188 31.04 30.54 7.47
CA LYS A 188 30.26 31.11 8.61
C LYS A 188 28.73 31.01 8.62
N THR A 189 28.09 30.32 7.68
CA THR A 189 26.67 30.63 7.39
C THR A 189 25.67 29.47 7.46
N PHE A 190 26.07 28.24 7.83
CA PHE A 190 25.10 27.14 7.92
C PHE A 190 25.28 26.27 9.16
N GLU A 191 24.16 25.88 9.75
CA GLU A 191 24.10 24.90 10.84
C GLU A 191 23.27 23.71 10.39
N PHE A 192 23.80 22.49 10.57
CA PHE A 192 23.03 21.27 10.34
C PHE A 192 22.01 21.09 11.46
N ILE A 193 20.79 20.74 11.09
CA ILE A 193 19.72 20.48 12.04
C ILE A 193 19.99 19.10 12.68
N PRO A 194 20.12 18.99 14.01
CA PRO A 194 20.24 17.69 14.67
C PRO A 194 18.98 16.84 14.45
N ARG A 195 19.17 15.57 14.08
CA ARG A 195 18.12 14.60 13.70
C ARG A 195 17.49 13.84 14.86
#